data_AF-A0A060BZ09-F1
#
_entry.id   AF-A0A060BZ09-F1
#
_cell.length_a   1.000
_cell.length_b   1.000
_cell.length_c   1.000
_cell.angle_alpha   90.00
_cell.angle_beta   90.00
_cell.angle_gamma   90.00
#
_symmetry.space_group_name_H-M   'P 1'
#
loop_
_entity.id
_entity.type
_entity.pdbx_description
1 polymer ?
#
loop_
_entity_poly.entity_id
_entity_poly.type
_entity_poly.pdbx_seq_one_letter_code
_entity_poly.pdbx_strand_id
1 'polypeptide(L)'
;RTYLDAKYSDDFPLGLTWAGTSELRDCLEWDPLEVVPGLGPSAVAGVEAAIWSETTRTLEDLTTLLLPRLAAVADVASRGSGVGRWEEFGVRVAQSAREWDRKGLAWHRSPVSTGRPEGSTLRRDMLDAQW
;
A
#
# COMPACT_ATOMS: atom_id res chain seq x y z
N ARG A 1 0.18 -5.98 -1.69
CA ARG A 1 -0.05 -7.18 -0.84
C ARG A 1 1.03 -7.25 0.25
N THR A 2 0.97 -8.18 1.19
CA THR A 2 1.42 -7.93 2.58
C THR A 2 2.89 -8.22 2.93
N TYR A 3 3.74 -8.56 1.96
CA TYR A 3 5.20 -8.58 2.13
C TYR A 3 5.74 -7.16 1.94
N LEU A 4 6.00 -6.48 3.05
CA LEU A 4 6.43 -5.08 3.05
C LEU A 4 7.93 -4.92 2.76
N ASP A 5 8.69 -6.00 2.74
CA ASP A 5 10.06 -6.05 2.19
C ASP A 5 10.09 -6.07 0.66
N ALA A 6 8.95 -6.28 -0.02
CA ALA A 6 8.87 -6.19 -1.46
C ALA A 6 9.20 -4.77 -1.95
N LYS A 7 9.93 -4.66 -3.06
CA LYS A 7 10.17 -3.37 -3.70
C LYS A 7 8.87 -2.73 -4.21
N TYR A 8 8.83 -1.39 -4.26
CA TYR A 8 7.75 -0.64 -4.90
C TYR A 8 7.77 -0.80 -6.43
N SER A 9 8.96 -0.71 -7.02
CA SER A 9 9.25 -0.95 -8.44
C SER A 9 10.60 -1.66 -8.59
N ASP A 10 10.91 -2.20 -9.77
CA ASP A 10 12.16 -2.96 -9.99
C ASP A 10 13.41 -2.12 -9.67
N ASP A 11 13.37 -0.84 -10.04
CA ASP A 11 14.44 0.13 -9.84
C ASP A 11 14.48 0.74 -8.43
N PHE A 12 13.51 0.42 -7.56
CA PHE A 12 13.50 0.94 -6.19
C PHE A 12 14.73 0.42 -5.42
N PRO A 13 15.47 1.25 -4.68
CA PRO A 13 16.80 0.88 -4.17
C PRO A 13 16.78 -0.07 -2.98
N LEU A 14 15.63 -0.27 -2.34
CA LEU A 14 15.48 -0.98 -1.07
C LEU A 14 14.42 -2.08 -1.18
N GLY A 15 14.58 -3.20 -0.48
CA GLY A 15 13.68 -4.35 -0.56
C GLY A 15 14.07 -5.39 -1.62
N LEU A 16 13.20 -6.40 -1.78
CA LEU A 16 13.43 -7.59 -2.62
C LEU A 16 12.34 -7.72 -3.69
N THR A 17 12.63 -8.48 -4.75
CA THR A 17 11.70 -8.74 -5.87
C THR A 17 11.36 -10.23 -6.04
N TRP A 18 11.71 -11.07 -5.07
CA TRP A 18 11.51 -12.53 -5.18
C TRP A 18 10.04 -12.94 -5.35
N ALA A 19 9.12 -12.14 -4.80
CA ALA A 19 7.67 -12.30 -4.93
C ALA A 19 7.04 -11.26 -5.88
N GLY A 20 7.85 -10.59 -6.70
CA GLY A 20 7.45 -9.41 -7.49
C GLY A 20 7.56 -8.10 -6.71
N THR A 21 7.04 -7.02 -7.30
CA THR A 21 6.92 -5.70 -6.69
C THR A 21 5.52 -5.52 -6.08
N SER A 22 5.39 -4.57 -5.15
CA SER A 22 4.09 -4.22 -4.56
C SER A 22 4.02 -2.72 -4.28
N GLU A 23 3.19 -2.04 -5.06
CA GLU A 23 2.84 -0.64 -4.84
C GLU A 23 1.79 -0.47 -3.73
N LEU A 24 1.52 0.78 -3.34
CA LEU A 24 0.53 1.10 -2.32
C LEU A 24 -0.86 0.56 -2.65
N ARG A 25 -1.29 0.71 -3.91
CA ARG A 25 -2.61 0.27 -4.36
C ARG A 25 -2.77 -1.25 -4.24
N ASP A 26 -1.73 -2.02 -4.52
CA ASP A 26 -1.73 -3.48 -4.37
C ASP A 26 -1.88 -3.93 -2.91
N CYS A 27 -1.45 -3.11 -1.95
CA CYS A 27 -1.60 -3.38 -0.52
C CYS A 27 -3.01 -3.07 -0.02
N LEU A 28 -3.77 -2.24 -0.74
CA LEU A 28 -5.15 -1.89 -0.41
C LEU A 28 -6.16 -2.74 -1.17
N GLU A 29 -6.11 -2.76 -2.50
CA GLU A 29 -7.19 -3.26 -3.37
C GLU A 29 -7.19 -4.79 -3.51
N TRP A 30 -7.49 -5.47 -2.41
CA TRP A 30 -7.70 -6.90 -2.38
C TRP A 30 -8.70 -7.30 -1.29
N ASP A 31 -9.26 -8.50 -1.44
CA ASP A 31 -10.15 -9.13 -0.48
C ASP A 31 -9.46 -10.38 0.11
N PRO A 32 -9.22 -10.44 1.44
CA PRO A 32 -8.66 -11.61 2.11
C PRO A 32 -9.46 -12.90 1.90
N LEU A 33 -10.78 -12.80 1.73
CA LEU A 33 -11.65 -13.97 1.55
C LEU A 33 -11.51 -14.59 0.16
N GLU A 34 -11.04 -13.80 -0.82
CA GLU A 34 -10.87 -14.25 -2.21
C GLU A 34 -9.46 -14.77 -2.51
N VAL A 35 -8.54 -14.73 -1.54
CA VAL A 35 -7.14 -15.18 -1.75
C VAL A 35 -7.04 -16.70 -1.90
N VAL A 36 -7.85 -17.45 -1.14
CA VAL A 36 -7.86 -18.92 -1.17
C VAL A 36 -9.25 -19.39 -1.62
N PRO A 37 -9.41 -19.87 -2.87
CA PRO A 37 -10.70 -20.28 -3.39
C PRO A 37 -11.37 -21.35 -2.53
N GLY A 38 -12.65 -21.15 -2.22
CA GLY A 38 -13.46 -22.09 -1.45
C GLY A 38 -13.26 -22.04 0.06
N LEU A 39 -12.45 -21.10 0.57
CA LEU A 39 -12.29 -20.88 2.00
C LEU A 39 -13.47 -20.05 2.56
N GLY A 40 -14.14 -20.56 3.60
CA GLY A 40 -15.20 -19.82 4.27
C GLY A 40 -14.66 -18.72 5.19
N PRO A 41 -15.41 -17.64 5.47
CA PRO A 41 -14.94 -16.52 6.29
C PRO A 41 -14.47 -16.91 7.70
N SER A 42 -15.08 -17.94 8.30
CA SER A 42 -14.71 -18.42 9.64
C SER A 42 -13.32 -19.07 9.71
N ALA A 43 -12.72 -19.41 8.56
CA ALA A 43 -11.38 -19.98 8.50
C ALA A 43 -10.28 -18.90 8.37
N VAL A 44 -10.65 -17.62 8.22
CA VAL A 44 -9.72 -16.50 8.15
C VAL A 44 -9.68 -15.79 9.50
N ALA A 45 -8.59 -15.96 10.24
CA ALA A 45 -8.41 -15.29 11.54
C ALA A 45 -8.09 -13.79 11.40
N GLY A 46 -7.50 -13.38 10.28
CA GLY A 46 -7.11 -12.01 10.03
C GLY A 46 -6.06 -11.89 8.92
N VAL A 47 -5.39 -10.75 8.87
CA VAL A 47 -4.30 -10.45 7.93
C VAL A 47 -3.06 -10.04 8.70
N GLU A 48 -1.89 -10.36 8.15
CA GLU A 48 -0.59 -9.98 8.72
C GLU A 48 0.23 -9.24 7.65
N ALA A 49 0.89 -8.16 8.07
CA ALA A 49 1.92 -7.49 7.30
C ALA A 49 3.30 -7.99 7.76
N ALA A 50 4.03 -8.65 6.87
CA ALA A 50 5.37 -9.16 7.15
C ALA A 50 6.43 -8.16 6.66
N ILE A 51 7.47 -7.97 7.44
CA ILE A 51 8.69 -7.24 7.03
C ILE A 51 9.89 -8.11 7.37
N TRP A 52 10.69 -8.41 6.36
CA TRP A 52 11.97 -9.10 6.50
C TRP A 52 13.11 -8.08 6.44
N SER A 53 14.20 -8.34 7.16
CA SER A 53 15.23 -7.33 7.47
C SER A 53 16.57 -7.55 6.75
N GLU A 54 16.58 -8.26 5.63
CA GLU A 54 17.80 -8.50 4.84
C GLU A 54 18.37 -7.18 4.33
N THR A 55 17.49 -6.27 3.92
CA THR A 55 17.83 -4.99 3.28
C THR A 55 17.65 -3.77 4.19
N THR A 56 16.93 -3.89 5.32
CA THR A 56 16.70 -2.76 6.23
C THR A 56 17.76 -2.70 7.32
N ARG A 57 18.47 -1.57 7.42
CA ARG A 57 19.57 -1.37 8.38
C ARG A 57 19.32 -0.21 9.33
N THR A 58 18.45 0.70 8.95
CA THR A 58 18.08 1.88 9.71
C THR A 58 16.58 1.97 9.92
N LEU A 59 16.16 2.84 10.85
CA LEU A 59 14.74 3.16 11.01
C LEU A 59 14.18 3.80 9.74
N GLU A 60 14.98 4.61 9.04
CA GLU A 60 14.60 5.22 7.76
C GLU A 60 14.35 4.18 6.67
N ASP A 61 15.20 3.15 6.55
CA ASP A 61 14.96 2.03 5.63
C ASP A 61 13.64 1.34 5.97
N LEU A 62 13.45 1.03 7.26
CA LEU A 62 12.26 0.35 7.76
C LEU A 62 11.00 1.16 7.45
N THR A 63 10.95 2.44 7.82
CA THR A 63 9.76 3.26 7.62
C THR A 63 9.51 3.59 6.16
N THR A 64 10.55 3.67 5.33
CA THR A 64 10.43 3.82 3.88
C THR A 64 9.72 2.64 3.24
N LEU A 65 9.99 1.40 3.68
CA LEU A 65 9.29 0.21 3.19
C LEU A 65 7.91 0.00 3.81
N LEU A 66 7.75 0.37 5.09
CA LEU A 66 6.48 0.20 5.80
C LEU A 66 5.44 1.24 5.39
N LEU A 67 5.81 2.52 5.28
CA LEU A 67 4.87 3.62 5.09
C LEU A 67 4.85 4.03 3.61
N PRO A 68 3.67 4.10 2.95
CA PRO A 68 2.30 4.01 3.49
C PRO A 68 1.66 2.61 3.49
N ARG A 69 2.34 1.56 3.02
CA ARG A 69 1.74 0.23 2.78
C ARG A 69 1.17 -0.43 4.03
N LEU A 70 1.80 -0.24 5.19
CA LEU A 70 1.31 -0.72 6.48
C LEU A 70 -0.07 -0.13 6.82
N ALA A 71 -0.29 1.16 6.50
CA ALA A 71 -1.60 1.77 6.69
C ALA A 71 -2.66 1.15 5.77
N ALA A 72 -2.30 0.80 4.53
CA ALA A 72 -3.21 0.10 3.61
C ALA A 72 -3.57 -1.31 4.12
N VAL A 73 -2.58 -2.09 4.59
CA VAL A 73 -2.85 -3.42 5.15
C VAL A 73 -3.73 -3.33 6.40
N ALA A 74 -3.49 -2.35 7.27
CA ALA A 74 -4.32 -2.10 8.45
C ALA A 74 -5.77 -1.71 8.06
N ASP A 75 -5.97 -0.96 6.97
CA ASP A 75 -7.30 -0.63 6.46
C ASP A 75 -8.05 -1.88 6.00
N VAL A 76 -7.38 -2.76 5.26
CA VAL A 76 -7.94 -4.06 4.84
C VAL A 76 -8.27 -4.93 6.05
N ALA A 77 -7.36 -5.03 7.02
CA ALA A 77 -7.56 -5.78 8.26
C ALA A 77 -8.83 -5.34 9.01
N SER A 78 -9.04 -4.03 9.09
CA SER A 78 -10.14 -3.43 9.86
C SER A 78 -11.48 -3.50 9.13
N ARG A 79 -11.47 -3.28 7.81
CA ARG A 79 -12.70 -3.14 7.01
C ARG A 79 -13.03 -4.37 6.17
N GLY A 80 -12.31 -5.46 6.34
CA GLY A 80 -12.51 -6.72 5.61
C GLY A 80 -11.83 -6.76 4.25
N SER A 81 -12.04 -5.78 3.36
CA SER A 81 -11.58 -5.86 1.95
C SER A 81 -11.35 -4.49 1.35
N GLY A 82 -10.20 -4.14 0.78
CA GLY A 82 -9.94 -2.77 0.27
C GLY A 82 -10.40 -2.49 -1.16
N VAL A 83 -11.11 -3.43 -1.79
CA VAL A 83 -11.62 -3.28 -3.15
C VAL A 83 -12.55 -2.07 -3.26
N GLY A 84 -12.31 -1.20 -4.25
CA GLY A 84 -13.15 -0.04 -4.54
C GLY A 84 -13.06 1.10 -3.53
N ARG A 85 -12.01 1.13 -2.68
CA ARG A 85 -11.84 2.16 -1.64
C ARG A 85 -10.61 3.04 -1.80
N TRP A 86 -9.97 3.01 -2.95
CA TRP A 86 -8.73 3.75 -3.21
C TRP A 86 -8.87 5.25 -2.93
N GLU A 87 -9.94 5.88 -3.42
CA GLU A 87 -10.16 7.31 -3.27
C GLU A 87 -10.39 7.71 -1.80
N GLU A 88 -11.21 6.94 -1.06
CA GLU A 88 -11.47 7.17 0.36
C GLU A 88 -10.19 6.98 1.20
N PHE A 89 -9.44 5.92 0.90
CA PHE A 89 -8.16 5.64 1.54
C PHE A 89 -7.13 6.73 1.26
N GLY A 90 -7.05 7.21 0.01
CA GLY A 90 -6.14 8.28 -0.42
C GLY A 90 -6.26 9.54 0.44
N VAL A 91 -7.50 9.96 0.75
CA VAL A 91 -7.76 11.11 1.62
C VAL A 91 -7.24 10.88 3.04
N ARG A 92 -7.45 9.67 3.61
CA ARG A 92 -6.98 9.33 4.97
C ARG A 92 -5.47 9.18 5.05
N VAL A 93 -4.85 8.53 4.07
CA VAL A 93 -3.41 8.29 4.09
C VAL A 93 -2.63 9.59 3.88
N ALA A 94 -3.17 10.54 3.10
CA ALA A 94 -2.61 11.89 2.99
C ALA A 94 -2.62 12.66 4.32
N GLN A 95 -3.62 12.44 5.18
CA GLN A 95 -3.61 12.99 6.54
C GLN A 95 -2.52 12.34 7.41
N SER A 96 -2.35 11.02 7.28
CA SER A 96 -1.30 10.28 8.01
C SER A 96 0.11 10.69 7.56
N ALA A 97 0.30 10.93 6.27
CA ALA A 97 1.55 11.41 5.69
C ALA A 97 2.03 12.72 6.33
N ARG A 98 1.13 13.69 6.51
CA ARG A 98 1.44 14.94 7.22
C ARG A 98 1.94 14.71 8.64
N GLU A 99 1.39 13.70 9.33
CA GLU A 99 1.85 13.36 10.68
C GLU A 99 3.19 12.62 10.70
N TRP A 100 3.47 11.81 9.68
CA TRP A 100 4.79 11.19 9.51
C TRP A 100 5.85 12.25 9.24
N ASP A 101 5.55 13.23 8.37
CA ASP A 101 6.42 14.38 8.11
C ASP A 101 6.70 15.18 9.39
N ARG A 102 5.66 15.49 10.18
CA ARG A 102 5.83 16.19 11.47
C ARG A 102 6.67 15.39 12.48
N LYS A 103 6.62 14.06 12.41
CA LYS A 103 7.43 13.16 13.25
C LYS A 103 8.83 12.89 12.68
N GLY A 104 9.15 13.41 11.49
CA GLY A 104 10.43 13.17 10.82
C GLY A 104 10.63 11.72 10.38
N LEU A 105 9.56 10.98 10.07
CA LEU A 105 9.66 9.60 9.58
C LEU A 105 9.80 9.62 8.06
N ALA A 106 10.76 8.84 7.54
CA ALA A 106 10.85 8.60 6.10
C ALA A 106 9.71 7.69 5.63
N TRP A 107 9.15 7.97 4.46
CA TRP A 107 8.07 7.19 3.86
C TRP A 107 8.12 7.30 2.33
N HIS A 108 7.61 6.29 1.64
CA HIS A 108 7.59 6.27 0.18
C HIS A 108 6.39 7.03 -0.40
N ARG A 109 6.66 8.05 -1.23
CA ARG A 109 5.62 8.77 -1.98
C ARG A 109 5.17 7.96 -3.19
N SER A 110 4.16 7.11 -2.97
CA SER A 110 3.60 6.26 -4.03
C SER A 110 3.01 7.13 -5.15
N PRO A 111 3.31 6.83 -6.42
CA PRO A 111 2.76 7.58 -7.53
C PRO A 111 1.23 7.46 -7.55
N VAL A 112 0.54 8.55 -7.89
CA VAL A 112 -0.88 8.47 -8.23
C VAL A 112 -0.97 7.70 -9.54
N SER A 113 -1.19 6.39 -9.46
CA SER A 113 -1.56 5.61 -10.64
C SER A 113 -2.95 6.07 -11.08
N THR A 114 -3.05 7.04 -11.98
CA THR A 114 -4.26 7.25 -12.77
C THR A 114 -4.42 6.01 -13.65
N GLY A 115 -5.09 4.99 -13.13
CA GLY A 115 -5.49 3.83 -13.91
C GLY A 115 -6.32 4.31 -15.10
N ARG A 116 -5.81 4.12 -16.31
CA ARG A 116 -6.49 4.40 -17.57
C ARG A 116 -7.45 3.24 -17.89
N PRO A 117 -8.76 3.45 -18.02
CA PRO A 117 -9.51 2.80 -19.09
C PRO A 117 -9.29 3.61 -20.38
N GLU A 118 -8.85 2.95 -21.45
CA GLU A 118 -8.87 3.57 -22.77
C GLU A 118 -10.31 4.00 -23.10
N GLY A 119 -10.54 5.30 -23.30
CA GLY A 119 -11.78 5.79 -23.92
C GLY A 119 -12.72 6.66 -23.06
N SER A 120 -12.24 7.46 -22.11
CA SER A 120 -13.12 8.41 -21.40
C SER A 120 -12.45 9.77 -21.18
N THR A 121 -12.83 10.75 -21.99
CA THR A 121 -12.43 12.15 -21.85
C THR A 121 -13.26 12.81 -20.75
N LEU A 122 -12.80 12.80 -19.50
CA LEU A 122 -13.32 13.68 -18.45
C LEU A 122 -12.19 14.29 -17.60
N ARG A 123 -12.46 15.52 -17.17
CA ARG A 123 -11.53 16.63 -16.85
C ARG A 123 -10.43 16.32 -15.83
N ARG A 124 -9.25 16.91 -16.12
CA ARG A 124 -7.96 16.79 -15.41
C ARG A 124 -7.84 17.55 -14.09
N ASP A 125 -8.86 18.24 -13.61
CA ASP A 125 -8.65 19.30 -12.63
C ASP A 125 -9.14 18.90 -11.22
N MET A 126 -8.48 17.95 -10.54
CA MET A 126 -8.60 17.83 -9.06
C MET A 126 -7.65 16.86 -8.32
N LEU A 127 -6.60 16.29 -8.93
CA LEU A 127 -5.76 15.28 -8.26
C LEU A 127 -4.24 15.51 -8.32
N ASP A 128 -3.78 16.68 -8.77
CA ASP A 128 -2.35 17.04 -8.77
C ASP A 128 -1.86 17.57 -7.41
N ALA A 129 -2.34 16.99 -6.31
CA ALA A 129 -1.67 17.13 -5.03
C ALA A 129 -0.64 16.01 -4.92
N GLN A 130 0.61 16.34 -5.28
CA GLN A 130 1.77 15.66 -4.75
C GLN A 130 1.65 15.70 -3.22
N TRP A 131 1.21 14.61 -2.62
CA TRP A 131 1.15 14.43 -1.17
C TRP A 131 2.48 13.96 -0.63
#